data_AF-A0A975GLG4-F1
#
_entry.id   AF-A0A975GLG4-F1
#
_cell.length_a   1.000
_cell.length_b   1.000
_cell.length_c   1.000
_cell.angle_alpha   90.00
_cell.angle_beta   90.00
_cell.angle_gamma   90.00
#
_symmetry.space_group_name_H-M   'P 1'
#
loop_
_entity.id
_entity.type
_entity.pdbx_description
1 polymer ?
#
loop_
_entity_poly.entity_id
_entity_poly.type
_entity_poly.pdbx_seq_one_letter_code
_entity_poly.pdbx_strand_id
1 'polypeptide(L)'
;MSDRISKKELIRRLARRMQTDEKTAMIWADAFTEVLYEAFKEGLSVTLPGFGGFFVRSGHGRAWTFKFNPGQKLRALFKWSSTYKGNL
;
A
#
# COMPACT_ATOMS: atom_id res chain seq x y z
N MET A 1 2.99 -20.08 10.89
CA MET A 1 3.15 -18.79 11.60
C MET A 1 3.63 -17.79 10.56
N SER A 2 2.93 -16.68 10.34
CA SER A 2 3.42 -15.66 9.40
C SER A 2 4.42 -14.79 10.13
N ASP A 3 5.68 -14.79 9.70
CA ASP A 3 6.61 -13.75 10.10
C ASP A 3 6.04 -12.40 9.64
N ARG A 4 5.93 -11.45 10.57
CA ARG A 4 5.38 -10.11 10.31
C ARG A 4 6.50 -9.10 10.52
N ILE A 5 6.69 -8.20 9.55
CA ILE A 5 7.55 -7.05 9.78
C ILE A 5 6.82 -6.05 10.68
N SER A 6 7.50 -5.54 11.71
CA SER A 6 6.98 -4.46 12.55
C SER A 6 7.10 -3.11 11.84
N LYS A 7 6.36 -2.10 12.29
CA LYS A 7 6.53 -0.72 11.80
C LYS A 7 7.97 -0.24 11.97
N LYS A 8 8.60 -0.52 13.12
CA LYS A 8 10.01 -0.18 13.37
C LYS A 8 10.95 -0.79 12.33
N GLU A 9 10.75 -2.06 11.99
CA GLU A 9 11.56 -2.73 10.97
C GLU A 9 11.28 -2.17 9.56
N LEU A 10 10.02 -1.83 9.25
CA LEU A 10 9.67 -1.16 8.00
C LEU A 10 10.42 0.18 7.86
N ILE A 11 10.43 1.01 8.91
CA ILE A 11 11.13 2.31 8.91
C ILE A 11 12.64 2.14 8.70
N ARG A 12 13.27 1.18 9.37
CA ARG A 12 14.70 0.86 9.16
C ARG A 12 15.01 0.51 7.71
N ARG A 13 14.16 -0.31 7.08
CA ARG A 13 14.31 -0.69 5.68
C ARG A 13 14.10 0.51 4.75
N LEU A 14 13.12 1.37 5.04
CA LEU A 14 12.87 2.60 4.28
C LEU A 14 14.06 3.56 4.39
N ALA A 15 14.55 3.83 5.60
CA ALA A 15 15.71 4.67 5.86
C ALA A 15 16.93 4.22 5.06
N ARG A 16 17.25 2.91 5.11
CA ARG A 16 18.32 2.32 4.30
C ARG A 16 18.08 2.47 2.80
N ARG A 17 16.87 2.19 2.32
CA ARG A 17 16.52 2.25 0.89
C ARG A 17 16.60 3.67 0.32
N MET A 18 16.25 4.65 1.14
CA MET A 18 16.21 6.08 0.81
C MET A 18 17.54 6.79 1.14
N GLN A 19 18.52 6.11 1.75
CA GLN A 19 19.78 6.69 2.19
C GLN A 19 19.58 7.89 3.13
N THR A 20 18.65 7.76 4.08
CA THR A 20 18.32 8.78 5.08
C THR A 20 18.28 8.17 6.48
N ASP A 21 18.19 9.00 7.52
CA ASP A 21 18.01 8.55 8.90
C ASP A 21 16.57 8.02 9.19
N GLU A 22 16.43 7.23 10.25
CA GLU A 22 15.15 6.62 10.65
C GLU A 22 14.08 7.66 11.03
N LYS A 23 14.46 8.83 11.56
CA LYS A 23 13.50 9.88 11.95
C LYS A 23 12.87 10.49 10.70
N THR A 24 13.68 10.82 9.69
CA THR A 24 13.20 11.32 8.41
C THR A 24 12.31 10.28 7.71
N ALA A 25 12.73 9.02 7.68
CA ALA A 25 11.91 7.95 7.10
C ALA A 25 10.57 7.74 7.83
N MET A 26 10.54 7.88 9.17
CA MET A 26 9.31 7.82 9.95
C MET A 26 8.34 8.93 9.56
N ILE A 27 8.82 10.18 9.48
CA ILE A 27 7.99 11.34 9.12
C ILE A 27 7.30 11.12 7.77
N TRP A 28 8.05 10.66 6.76
CA TRP A 28 7.49 10.37 5.44
C TRP A 28 6.49 9.21 5.46
N ALA A 29 6.78 8.13 6.18
CA ALA A 29 5.88 6.99 6.29
C ALA A 29 4.56 7.37 6.98
N ASP A 30 4.63 8.15 8.05
CA ASP A 30 3.46 8.64 8.79
C ASP A 30 2.63 9.58 7.91
N ALA A 31 3.26 10.59 7.30
CA ALA A 31 2.59 11.52 6.39
C ALA A 31 1.93 10.79 5.21
N PHE A 32 2.61 9.81 4.63
CA PHE A 32 2.04 8.99 3.56
C PHE A 32 0.78 8.25 4.03
N THR A 33 0.79 7.64 5.22
CA THR A 33 -0.40 6.95 5.73
C THR A 33 -1.55 7.90 6.05
N GLU A 34 -1.26 9.09 6.58
CA GLU A 34 -2.29 10.10 6.85
C GLU A 34 -2.97 10.60 5.57
N VAL A 35 -2.19 10.88 4.52
CA VAL A 35 -2.74 11.26 3.20
C VAL A 35 -3.68 10.17 2.66
N LEU A 36 -3.33 8.89 2.82
CA LEU A 36 -4.22 7.79 2.45
C LEU A 36 -5.51 7.78 3.29
N TYR A 37 -5.41 7.98 4.61
CA TYR A 37 -6.59 8.04 5.47
C TYR A 37 -7.53 9.18 5.11
N GLU A 38 -6.99 10.37 4.81
CA GLU A 38 -7.78 11.53 4.38
C GLU A 38 -8.51 11.23 3.07
N ALA A 39 -7.81 10.71 2.06
CA ALA A 39 -8.42 10.30 0.80
C ALA A 39 -9.55 9.27 1.02
N PHE A 40 -9.32 8.27 1.88
CA PHE A 40 -10.33 7.25 2.15
C PHE A 40 -11.53 7.80 2.92
N LYS A 41 -11.35 8.74 3.86
CA LYS A 41 -12.47 9.42 4.55
C LYS A 41 -13.38 10.17 3.57
N GLU A 42 -12.81 10.68 2.49
CA GLU A 42 -13.55 11.36 1.42
C GLU A 42 -14.19 10.41 0.40
N GLY A 43 -14.01 9.09 0.55
CA GLY A 43 -14.52 8.11 -0.42
C GLY A 43 -13.67 7.97 -1.67
N LEU A 44 -12.47 8.54 -1.69
CA LEU A 44 -11.57 8.49 -2.83
C LEU A 44 -10.79 7.17 -2.85
N SER A 45 -10.66 6.60 -4.03
CA SER A 45 -9.79 5.45 -4.28
C SER A 45 -8.37 5.93 -4.61
N VAL A 46 -7.35 5.21 -4.15
CA VAL A 46 -5.94 5.56 -4.41
C VAL A 46 -5.26 4.45 -5.22
N THR A 47 -4.64 4.81 -6.34
CA THR A 47 -3.85 3.87 -7.16
C THR A 47 -2.36 4.17 -7.04
N LEU A 48 -1.58 3.15 -6.70
CA LEU A 48 -0.12 3.18 -6.62
C LEU A 48 0.45 2.30 -7.75
N PRO A 49 0.88 2.90 -8.88
CA PRO A 49 1.38 2.15 -10.02
C PRO A 49 2.45 1.13 -9.65
N GLY A 50 2.30 -0.09 -10.15
CA GLY A 50 3.20 -1.21 -9.84
C GLY A 50 2.93 -1.92 -8.51
N PHE A 51 2.28 -1.30 -7.54
CA PHE A 51 1.92 -1.93 -6.27
C PHE A 51 0.47 -2.44 -6.28
N GLY A 52 -0.50 -1.58 -6.62
CA GLY A 52 -1.92 -1.90 -6.61
C GLY A 52 -2.79 -0.67 -6.40
N GLY A 53 -4.08 -0.89 -6.16
CA GLY A 53 -5.02 0.19 -5.87
C GLY A 53 -5.94 -0.13 -4.69
N PHE A 54 -6.19 0.86 -3.85
CA PHE A 54 -7.21 0.82 -2.81
C PHE A 54 -8.51 1.33 -3.41
N PHE A 55 -9.48 0.43 -3.55
CA PHE A 55 -10.84 0.75 -3.95
C PHE A 55 -11.66 1.09 -2.72
N VAL A 56 -12.28 2.26 -2.78
CA VAL A 56 -13.19 2.78 -1.76
C VAL A 56 -14.50 3.16 -2.42
N ARG A 57 -15.61 2.69 -1.84
CA ARG A 57 -16.96 3.09 -2.23
C ARG A 57 -17.86 3.16 -1.01
N SER A 58 -18.53 4.29 -0.82
CA SER A 58 -19.66 4.38 0.09
C SER A 58 -20.84 3.60 -0.52
N GLY A 59 -21.32 2.59 0.21
CA GLY A 59 -22.46 1.76 -0.16
C GLY A 59 -23.79 2.38 0.22
N HIS A 60 -24.90 1.70 -0.09
CA HIS A 60 -26.21 2.04 0.45
C HIS A 60 -26.25 1.74 1.97
N GLY A 61 -26.72 2.71 2.77
CA GLY A 61 -26.91 2.54 4.22
C GLY A 61 -25.61 2.41 5.02
N ARG A 62 -24.86 3.52 5.19
CA ARG A 62 -23.64 3.68 6.04
C ARG A 62 -22.50 2.66 5.86
N ALA A 63 -22.65 1.63 5.02
CA ALA A 63 -21.64 0.60 4.82
C ALA A 63 -20.58 1.08 3.82
N TRP A 64 -19.31 0.85 4.15
CA TRP A 64 -18.17 1.17 3.27
C TRP A 64 -17.63 -0.10 2.64
N THR A 65 -17.37 -0.07 1.34
CA THR A 65 -16.57 -1.10 0.66
C THR A 65 -15.14 -0.61 0.56
N PHE A 66 -14.22 -1.32 1.23
CA PHE A 66 -12.77 -1.08 1.15
C PHE A 66 -12.07 -2.36 0.65
N LYS A 67 -11.35 -2.27 -0.47
CA LYS A 67 -10.66 -3.42 -1.08
C LYS A 67 -9.28 -3.01 -1.57
N PHE A 68 -8.27 -3.85 -1.34
CA PHE A 68 -6.99 -3.72 -2.04
C PHE A 68 -6.97 -4.61 -3.28
N ASN A 69 -6.70 -4.00 -4.42
CA ASN A 69 -6.55 -4.66 -5.72
C ASN A 69 -5.06 -4.74 -6.06
N PRO A 70 -4.43 -5.92 -5.97
CA PRO A 70 -3.00 -6.07 -6.21
C PRO A 70 -2.63 -5.72 -7.65
N GLY A 71 -1.52 -5.00 -7.83
CA GLY A 71 -0.94 -4.66 -9.11
C GLY A 71 -0.26 -5.85 -9.79
N GLN A 72 0.17 -5.66 -11.04
CA GLN A 72 0.77 -6.71 -11.86
C GLN A 72 2.03 -7.32 -11.23
N LYS A 73 2.90 -6.52 -10.59
CA LYS A 73 4.11 -7.03 -9.92
C LYS A 73 3.78 -7.98 -8.77
N LEU A 74 2.81 -7.63 -7.93
CA LEU A 74 2.37 -8.50 -6.83
C LEU A 74 1.72 -9.79 -7.37
N ARG A 75 0.86 -9.67 -8.39
CA ARG A 75 0.25 -10.84 -9.04
C ARG A 75 1.29 -11.82 -9.58
N ALA A 76 2.33 -11.30 -10.23
CA ALA A 76 3.46 -12.10 -10.72
C ALA A 76 4.22 -12.78 -9.57
N LEU A 77 4.59 -12.03 -8.53
CA LEU A 77 5.31 -12.57 -7.36
C LEU A 77 4.55 -13.69 -6.66
N PHE A 78 3.21 -13.57 -6.55
CA PHE A 78 2.38 -14.58 -5.91
C PHE A 78 1.89 -15.69 -6.85
N LYS A 79 2.33 -15.69 -8.12
CA LYS A 79 1.89 -16.65 -9.15
C LYS A 79 0.36 -16.72 -9.27
N TRP A 80 -0.33 -15.61 -9.03
CA TRP A 80 -1.77 -15.55 -9.22
C TRP A 80 -2.06 -15.62 -10.72
N SER A 81 -3.05 -16.44 -11.09
CA SER A 81 -3.34 -16.89 -12.47
C SER A 81 -3.72 -15.80 -13.48
N SER A 82 -3.54 -14.51 -13.17
CA SER A 82 -3.81 -13.42 -14.11
C SER A 82 -2.53 -13.02 -14.84
N THR A 83 -2.43 -13.43 -16.11
CA THR A 83 -2.04 -12.58 -17.25
C THR A 83 -0.90 -11.56 -17.03
N TYR A 84 0.18 -11.94 -16.34
CA TYR A 84 1.38 -11.12 -16.29
C TYR A 84 2.04 -11.14 -17.68
N LYS A 85 2.11 -9.96 -18.33
CA LYS A 85 2.70 -9.79 -19.68
C LYS A 85 4.04 -9.05 -19.65
N GLY A 86 4.92 -9.32 -18.69
CA GLY A 86 6.22 -8.65 -18.57
C GLY A 86 7.37 -9.61 -18.19
N ASN A 87 8.60 -9.12 -18.25
CA ASN A 87 9.76 -9.76 -17.63
C ASN A 87 10.02 -9.08 -16.28
N LEU A 88 10.23 -9.88 -15.22
CA LEU A 88 10.55 -9.40 -13.87
C LEU A 88 11.94 -8.75 -13.83
#